data_AF-A0A1Z8PXY6-F1
#
_entry.id   AF-A0A1Z8PXY6-F1
#
_cell.length_a   1.000
_cell.length_b   1.000
_cell.length_c   1.000
_cell.angle_alpha   90.00
_cell.angle_beta   90.00
_cell.angle_gamma   90.00
#
_symmetry.space_group_name_H-M   'P 1'
#
loop_
_entity.id
_entity.type
_entity.pdbx_description
1 polymer ?
#
loop_
_entity_poly.entity_id
_entity_poly.type
_entity_poly.pdbx_seq_one_letter_code
_entity_poly.pdbx_strand_id
1 'polypeptide(L)'
;MRKILTTFLTCAVCLSPMAVHADDNPREKSNIIAKAYQELSKDLDKVSTRHFNVIYSNYNLIKVVKTVQDSRQKAVSACGEKHPAMKTQLDARVKEWNDAINPILKEAEGNIDNMVLVQEYIESKKIKDLFQLIDKTRAKEEASTQKIPSTTEDSCNFLMKQMDDTQEKMINLLKATLISLPLTIQKETEDAMSEQKDDA
;
A
#
# COMPACT_ATOMS: atom_id res chain seq x y z
N MET A 1 -5.95 -26.55 70.11
CA MET A 1 -5.34 -25.41 69.37
C MET A 1 -4.49 -25.96 68.22
N ARG A 2 -5.01 -25.92 66.99
CA ARG A 2 -4.28 -26.28 65.76
C ARG A 2 -4.51 -25.16 64.75
N LYS A 3 -3.45 -24.45 64.40
CA LYS A 3 -3.45 -23.32 63.45
C LYS A 3 -3.52 -23.88 62.03
N ILE A 4 -4.48 -23.41 61.25
CA ILE A 4 -4.62 -23.65 59.81
C ILE A 4 -3.62 -22.72 59.12
N LEU A 5 -2.63 -23.28 58.44
CA LEU A 5 -1.64 -22.55 57.65
C LEU A 5 -2.20 -22.42 56.23
N THR A 6 -2.70 -21.25 55.89
CA THR A 6 -3.22 -20.90 54.56
C THR A 6 -2.04 -20.66 53.62
N THR A 7 -1.72 -21.63 52.77
CA THR A 7 -0.72 -21.46 51.71
C THR A 7 -1.37 -20.74 50.52
N PHE A 8 -1.09 -19.44 50.38
CA PHE A 8 -1.36 -18.71 49.15
C PHE A 8 -0.40 -19.19 48.06
N LEU A 9 -0.90 -20.01 47.16
CA LEU A 9 -0.24 -20.37 45.91
C LEU A 9 -0.35 -19.16 44.97
N THR A 10 0.71 -18.36 44.92
CA THR A 10 0.91 -17.30 43.93
C THR A 10 0.95 -17.91 42.54
N CYS A 11 -0.17 -17.81 41.82
CA CYS A 11 -0.23 -18.07 40.39
C CYS A 11 0.47 -16.90 39.68
N ALA A 12 1.79 -17.03 39.54
CA ALA A 12 2.58 -16.25 38.60
C ALA A 12 2.11 -16.65 37.19
N VAL A 13 1.10 -15.96 36.67
CA VAL A 13 0.77 -16.00 35.25
C VAL A 13 1.99 -15.44 34.52
N CYS A 14 2.71 -16.34 33.87
CA CYS A 14 3.84 -16.08 33.01
C CYS A 14 3.44 -15.06 31.94
N LEU A 15 3.78 -13.78 32.17
CA LEU A 15 4.14 -12.87 31.10
C LEU A 15 5.44 -13.40 30.49
N SER A 16 5.33 -14.45 29.68
CA SER A 16 6.40 -14.77 28.75
C SER A 16 6.50 -13.60 27.78
N PRO A 17 7.64 -12.89 27.71
CA PRO A 17 7.88 -12.03 26.55
C PRO A 17 7.78 -12.94 25.33
N MET A 18 6.86 -12.64 24.42
CA MET A 18 6.96 -13.16 23.07
C MET A 18 8.37 -12.83 22.60
N ALA A 19 9.20 -13.85 22.46
CA ALA A 19 10.49 -13.71 21.79
C ALA A 19 10.16 -13.34 20.34
N VAL A 20 10.04 -12.04 20.09
CA VAL A 20 10.17 -11.49 18.75
C VAL A 20 11.60 -11.84 18.36
N HIS A 21 11.74 -12.81 17.45
CA HIS A 21 13.00 -13.03 16.76
C HIS A 21 13.36 -11.72 16.06
N ALA A 22 14.25 -10.97 16.71
CA ALA A 22 14.79 -9.73 16.21
C ALA A 22 15.98 -10.07 15.31
N ASP A 23 15.77 -9.98 14.00
CA ASP A 23 16.86 -9.58 13.10
C ASP A 23 16.32 -8.89 11.82
N ASP A 24 15.39 -7.95 12.01
CA ASP A 24 14.86 -7.13 10.92
C ASP A 24 14.37 -5.78 11.49
N ASN A 25 15.27 -4.80 11.60
CA ASN A 25 14.93 -3.46 12.12
C ASN A 25 14.08 -2.67 11.09
N PRO A 26 12.82 -2.33 11.40
CA PRO A 26 11.96 -1.55 10.50
C PRO A 26 12.53 -0.17 10.13
N ARG A 27 13.40 0.41 10.98
CA ARG A 27 14.06 1.69 10.69
C ARG A 27 15.07 1.60 9.56
N GLU A 28 15.73 0.45 9.38
CA GLU A 28 16.75 0.27 8.35
C GLU A 28 16.14 0.05 6.96
N LYS A 29 15.01 -0.64 6.89
CA LYS A 29 14.26 -0.89 5.63
C LYS A 29 13.57 0.37 5.09
N SER A 30 12.95 1.17 5.97
CA SER A 30 12.45 2.50 5.59
C SER A 30 13.59 3.41 5.08
N ASN A 31 14.81 3.22 5.60
CA ASN A 31 16.00 3.98 5.22
C ASN A 31 16.45 3.72 3.77
N ILE A 32 16.36 2.48 3.25
CA ILE A 32 16.86 2.18 1.89
C ILE A 32 15.98 2.79 0.78
N ILE A 33 14.65 2.74 0.91
CA ILE A 33 13.73 3.37 -0.05
C ILE A 33 13.87 4.90 0.04
N ALA A 34 13.91 5.45 1.26
CA ALA A 34 14.07 6.88 1.46
C ALA A 34 15.38 7.41 0.85
N LYS A 35 16.50 6.70 1.05
CA LYS A 35 17.79 7.03 0.43
C LYS A 35 17.73 6.99 -1.10
N ALA A 36 17.16 5.93 -1.68
CA ALA A 36 17.05 5.80 -3.13
C ALA A 36 16.17 6.90 -3.73
N TYR A 37 15.07 7.25 -3.05
CA TYR A 37 14.23 8.38 -3.45
C TYR A 37 14.99 9.71 -3.38
N GLN A 38 15.68 9.99 -2.26
CA GLN A 38 16.44 11.23 -2.07
C GLN A 38 17.54 11.40 -3.11
N GLU A 39 18.25 10.32 -3.44
CA GLU A 39 19.30 10.33 -4.45
C GLU A 39 18.77 10.66 -5.84
N LEU A 40 17.56 10.23 -6.17
CA LEU A 40 16.92 10.56 -7.45
C LEU A 40 16.37 11.99 -7.47
N SER A 41 15.92 12.51 -6.33
CA SER A 41 15.27 13.83 -6.27
C SER A 41 16.22 14.99 -5.98
N LYS A 42 17.46 14.75 -5.55
CA LYS A 42 18.33 15.79 -4.96
C LYS A 42 18.66 16.97 -5.88
N ASP A 43 18.77 16.71 -7.19
CA ASP A 43 19.18 17.70 -8.19
C ASP A 43 17.99 18.18 -9.07
N LEU A 44 16.77 17.76 -8.73
CA LEU A 44 15.58 18.17 -9.47
C LEU A 44 15.19 19.58 -9.11
N ASP A 45 14.77 20.36 -10.12
CA ASP A 45 14.08 21.62 -9.86
C ASP A 45 12.74 21.39 -9.14
N LYS A 46 12.11 22.48 -8.68
CA LYS A 46 10.86 22.43 -7.93
C LYS A 46 9.71 21.77 -8.70
N VAL A 47 9.63 22.00 -10.00
CA VAL A 47 8.58 21.47 -10.88
C VAL A 47 8.79 19.97 -11.11
N SER A 48 10.00 19.57 -11.49
CA SER A 48 10.43 18.19 -11.68
C SER A 48 10.26 17.37 -10.41
N THR A 49 10.62 17.94 -9.25
CA THR A 49 10.39 17.33 -7.93
C THR A 49 8.91 17.07 -7.69
N ARG A 50 8.03 18.05 -7.93
CA ARG A 50 6.58 17.87 -7.74
C ARG A 50 6.02 16.79 -8.66
N HIS A 51 6.42 16.77 -9.92
CA HIS A 51 5.98 15.73 -10.85
C HIS A 51 6.48 14.34 -10.41
N PHE A 52 7.75 14.23 -10.02
CA PHE A 52 8.31 12.99 -9.49
C PHE A 52 7.58 12.50 -8.24
N ASN A 53 7.16 13.42 -7.36
CA ASN A 53 6.40 13.07 -6.16
C ASN A 53 5.04 12.48 -6.48
N VAL A 54 4.38 12.97 -7.52
CA VAL A 54 3.10 12.40 -7.97
C VAL A 54 3.31 11.02 -8.57
N ILE A 55 4.32 10.83 -9.42
CA ILE A 55 4.68 9.50 -9.94
C ILE A 55 4.93 8.51 -8.80
N TYR A 56 5.78 8.88 -7.83
CA TYR A 56 6.11 8.07 -6.67
C TYR A 56 4.88 7.77 -5.79
N SER A 57 4.07 8.78 -5.48
CA SER A 57 2.90 8.63 -4.61
C SER A 57 1.83 7.76 -5.26
N ASN A 58 1.56 7.98 -6.55
CA ASN A 58 0.60 7.20 -7.32
C ASN A 58 1.02 5.73 -7.37
N TYR A 59 2.31 5.45 -7.57
CA TYR A 59 2.82 4.08 -7.60
C TYR A 59 2.59 3.39 -6.27
N ASN A 60 2.89 4.07 -5.16
CA ASN A 60 2.66 3.53 -3.83
C ASN A 60 1.17 3.28 -3.54
N LEU A 61 0.29 4.18 -3.96
CA LEU A 61 -1.16 4.00 -3.83
C LEU A 61 -1.63 2.76 -4.59
N ILE A 62 -1.22 2.60 -5.85
CA ILE A 62 -1.57 1.43 -6.68
C ILE A 62 -1.16 0.13 -5.97
N LYS A 63 0.06 0.08 -5.42
CA LYS A 63 0.53 -1.11 -4.70
C LYS A 63 -0.26 -1.39 -3.43
N VAL A 64 -0.68 -0.37 -2.69
CA VAL A 64 -1.56 -0.54 -1.52
C VAL A 64 -2.89 -1.17 -1.95
N VAL A 65 -3.49 -0.71 -3.05
CA VAL A 65 -4.74 -1.30 -3.57
C VAL A 65 -4.55 -2.77 -3.93
N LYS A 66 -3.43 -3.15 -4.58
CA LYS A 66 -3.11 -4.55 -4.89
C LYS A 66 -2.94 -5.41 -3.64
N THR A 67 -2.20 -4.93 -2.63
CA THR A 67 -2.07 -5.63 -1.35
C THR A 67 -3.42 -5.85 -0.66
N VAL A 68 -4.33 -4.87 -0.71
CA VAL A 68 -5.68 -5.00 -0.16
C VAL A 68 -6.50 -6.04 -0.94
N GLN A 69 -6.44 -6.00 -2.27
CA GLN A 69 -7.09 -6.97 -3.14
C GLN A 69 -6.63 -8.41 -2.83
N ASP A 70 -5.32 -8.63 -2.76
CA ASP A 70 -4.74 -9.94 -2.46
C ASP A 70 -5.13 -10.42 -1.05
N SER A 71 -5.08 -9.53 -0.06
CA SER A 71 -5.47 -9.87 1.32
C SER A 71 -6.94 -10.26 1.41
N ARG A 72 -7.80 -9.57 0.66
CA ARG A 72 -9.24 -9.83 0.60
C ARG A 72 -9.55 -11.14 -0.11
N GLN A 73 -8.88 -11.43 -1.22
CA GLN A 73 -9.00 -12.71 -1.93
C GLN A 73 -8.61 -13.88 -1.02
N LYS A 74 -7.50 -13.76 -0.28
CA LYS A 74 -7.06 -14.77 0.70
C LYS A 74 -8.08 -14.95 1.83
N ALA A 75 -8.62 -13.86 2.37
CA ALA A 75 -9.63 -13.91 3.42
C ALA A 75 -10.93 -14.55 2.94
N VAL A 76 -11.38 -14.25 1.72
CA VAL A 76 -12.56 -14.87 1.09
C VAL A 76 -12.35 -16.37 0.90
N SER A 77 -11.19 -16.80 0.39
CA SER A 77 -10.86 -18.23 0.25
C SER A 77 -10.93 -18.93 1.61
N ALA A 78 -10.26 -18.38 2.62
CA ALA A 78 -10.24 -18.96 3.96
C ALA A 78 -11.64 -19.03 4.61
N CYS A 79 -12.46 -17.99 4.43
CA CYS A 79 -13.84 -17.98 4.88
C CYS A 79 -14.69 -19.03 4.16
N GLY A 80 -14.57 -19.16 2.83
CA GLY A 80 -15.32 -20.14 2.05
C GLY A 80 -14.91 -21.59 2.33
N GLU A 81 -13.64 -21.83 2.63
CA GLU A 81 -13.14 -23.15 3.08
C GLU A 81 -13.68 -23.52 4.46
N LYS A 82 -13.73 -22.55 5.39
CA LYS A 82 -14.22 -22.77 6.75
C LYS A 82 -15.75 -22.89 6.83
N HIS A 83 -16.46 -22.14 5.98
CA HIS A 83 -17.93 -22.03 5.96
C HIS A 83 -18.48 -22.29 4.55
N PRO A 84 -18.61 -23.57 4.14
CA PRO A 84 -19.02 -23.92 2.78
C PRO A 84 -20.37 -23.32 2.36
N ALA A 85 -21.28 -23.12 3.32
CA ALA A 85 -22.58 -22.49 3.08
C ALA A 85 -22.48 -21.04 2.56
N MET A 86 -21.41 -20.32 2.92
CA MET A 86 -21.18 -18.94 2.49
C MET A 86 -20.31 -18.83 1.23
N LYS A 87 -19.67 -19.93 0.80
CA LYS A 87 -18.63 -19.91 -0.23
C LYS A 87 -19.11 -19.28 -1.53
N THR A 88 -20.26 -19.72 -2.05
CA THR A 88 -20.80 -19.20 -3.32
C THR A 88 -21.04 -17.70 -3.27
N GLN A 89 -21.57 -17.19 -2.15
CA GLN A 89 -21.84 -15.77 -1.97
C GLN A 89 -20.54 -14.96 -1.86
N LEU A 90 -19.57 -15.44 -1.10
CA LEU A 90 -18.27 -14.80 -0.96
C LEU A 90 -17.50 -14.76 -2.29
N ASP A 91 -17.48 -15.88 -3.02
CA ASP A 91 -16.82 -16.00 -4.32
C ASP A 91 -17.46 -15.07 -5.36
N ALA A 92 -18.80 -15.00 -5.39
CA ALA A 92 -19.52 -14.07 -6.26
C ALA A 92 -19.18 -12.62 -5.91
N ARG A 93 -19.22 -12.27 -4.61
CA ARG A 93 -18.97 -10.90 -4.18
C ARG A 93 -17.55 -10.43 -4.44
N VAL A 94 -16.54 -11.29 -4.20
CA VAL A 94 -15.14 -10.92 -4.48
C VAL A 94 -14.88 -10.80 -5.98
N LYS A 95 -15.56 -11.62 -6.80
CA LYS A 95 -15.51 -11.48 -8.25
C LYS A 95 -16.07 -10.13 -8.70
N GLU A 96 -17.26 -9.76 -8.25
CA GLU A 96 -17.85 -8.45 -8.55
C GLU A 96 -16.97 -7.28 -8.09
N TRP A 97 -16.37 -7.41 -6.90
CA TRP A 97 -15.43 -6.43 -6.37
C TRP A 97 -14.22 -6.25 -7.30
N ASN A 98 -13.63 -7.36 -7.73
CA ASN A 98 -12.48 -7.39 -8.64
C ASN A 98 -12.85 -6.85 -10.03
N ASP A 99 -14.01 -7.22 -10.57
CA ASP A 99 -14.48 -6.77 -11.88
C ASP A 99 -14.67 -5.24 -11.92
N ALA A 100 -15.07 -4.63 -10.79
CA ALA A 100 -15.20 -3.18 -10.68
C ALA A 100 -13.86 -2.44 -10.56
N ILE A 101 -12.86 -3.03 -9.90
CA ILE A 101 -11.59 -2.38 -9.58
C ILE A 101 -10.53 -2.62 -10.65
N ASN A 102 -10.44 -3.83 -11.19
CA ASN A 102 -9.36 -4.24 -12.10
C ASN A 102 -9.23 -3.35 -13.35
N PRO A 103 -10.31 -2.90 -14.01
CA PRO A 103 -10.18 -2.01 -15.17
C PRO A 103 -9.47 -0.69 -14.82
N ILE A 104 -9.85 -0.09 -13.68
CA ILE A 104 -9.31 1.19 -13.21
C ILE A 104 -7.88 1.01 -12.69
N LEU A 105 -7.60 -0.12 -12.03
CA LEU A 105 -6.26 -0.47 -11.60
C LEU A 105 -5.31 -0.57 -12.80
N LYS A 106 -5.74 -1.26 -13.87
CA LYS A 106 -4.97 -1.38 -15.11
C LYS A 106 -4.74 -0.01 -15.77
N GLU A 107 -5.76 0.83 -15.79
CA GLU A 107 -5.64 2.21 -16.32
C GLU A 107 -4.65 3.03 -15.48
N ALA A 108 -4.71 2.94 -14.15
CA ALA A 108 -3.80 3.61 -13.24
C ALA A 108 -2.34 3.16 -13.42
N GLU A 109 -2.12 1.85 -13.60
CA GLU A 109 -0.79 1.30 -13.90
C GLU A 109 -0.27 1.85 -15.24
N GLY A 110 -1.09 1.84 -16.28
CA GLY A 110 -0.74 2.42 -17.58
C GLY A 110 -0.47 3.92 -17.52
N ASN A 111 -1.21 4.67 -16.71
CA ASN A 111 -0.96 6.10 -16.51
C ASN A 111 0.42 6.36 -15.91
N ILE A 112 0.81 5.60 -14.87
CA ILE A 112 2.16 5.74 -14.29
C ILE A 112 3.24 5.38 -15.30
N ASP A 113 3.07 4.31 -16.06
CA ASP A 113 4.04 3.92 -17.09
C ASP A 113 4.22 5.04 -18.12
N ASN A 114 3.13 5.68 -18.53
CA ASN A 114 3.16 6.85 -19.41
C ASN A 114 3.88 8.03 -18.74
N MET A 115 3.55 8.38 -17.48
CA MET A 115 4.22 9.46 -16.76
C MET A 115 5.73 9.24 -16.64
N VAL A 116 6.17 8.00 -16.39
CA VAL A 116 7.59 7.61 -16.32
C VAL A 116 8.28 7.68 -17.69
N LEU A 117 7.54 7.41 -18.76
CA LEU A 117 8.05 7.46 -20.13
C LEU A 117 8.21 8.89 -20.65
N VAL A 118 7.25 9.78 -20.36
CA VAL A 118 7.21 11.14 -20.92
C VAL A 118 7.98 12.17 -20.12
N GLN A 119 8.30 11.89 -18.85
CA GLN A 119 9.17 12.77 -18.08
C GLN A 119 10.62 12.72 -18.59
N GLU A 120 11.31 13.86 -18.56
CA GLU A 120 12.65 14.01 -19.15
C GLU A 120 13.75 14.30 -18.10
N TYR A 121 13.41 14.41 -16.81
CA TYR A 121 14.34 14.85 -15.76
C TYR A 121 15.09 13.69 -15.06
N ILE A 122 14.55 12.46 -15.10
CA ILE A 122 15.22 11.25 -14.60
C ILE A 122 15.16 10.18 -15.70
N GLU A 123 16.21 9.39 -15.88
CA GLU A 123 16.14 8.23 -16.78
C GLU A 123 15.03 7.26 -16.32
N SER A 124 14.09 6.88 -17.21
CA SER A 124 12.97 5.98 -16.87
C SER A 124 13.41 4.70 -16.17
N LYS A 125 14.61 4.17 -16.51
CA LYS A 125 15.19 3.00 -15.85
C LYS A 125 15.40 3.23 -14.35
N LYS A 126 15.91 4.38 -13.94
CA LYS A 126 16.18 4.70 -12.53
C LYS A 126 14.89 4.76 -11.70
N ILE A 127 13.81 5.32 -12.26
CA ILE A 127 12.49 5.30 -11.61
C ILE A 127 11.98 3.85 -11.48
N LYS A 128 12.10 3.05 -12.54
CA LYS A 128 11.71 1.63 -12.51
C LYS A 128 12.54 0.82 -11.52
N ASP A 129 13.82 1.11 -11.36
CA ASP A 129 14.68 0.47 -10.36
C ASP A 129 14.20 0.81 -8.93
N LEU A 130 13.83 2.06 -8.65
CA LEU A 130 13.19 2.46 -7.38
C LEU A 130 11.88 1.71 -7.14
N PHE A 131 11.03 1.59 -8.16
CA PHE A 131 9.77 0.84 -8.09
C PHE A 131 9.99 -0.63 -7.76
N GLN A 132 10.99 -1.27 -8.37
CA GLN A 132 11.36 -2.64 -8.05
C GLN A 132 11.91 -2.78 -6.62
N LEU A 133 12.67 -1.80 -6.13
CA LEU A 133 13.16 -1.78 -4.75
C LEU A 133 11.99 -1.74 -3.75
N ILE A 134 11.00 -0.89 -4.03
CA ILE A 134 9.76 -0.80 -3.24
C ILE A 134 9.04 -2.16 -3.22
N ASP A 135 8.83 -2.77 -4.38
CA ASP A 135 8.13 -4.06 -4.50
C ASP A 135 8.85 -5.17 -3.73
N LYS A 136 10.18 -5.27 -3.89
CA LYS A 136 11.00 -6.26 -3.17
C LYS A 136 10.94 -6.06 -1.66
N THR A 137 10.94 -4.80 -1.20
CA THR A 137 10.89 -4.48 0.23
C THR A 137 9.53 -4.87 0.82
N ARG A 138 8.43 -4.50 0.15
CA ARG A 138 7.08 -4.90 0.55
C ARG A 138 6.88 -6.41 0.58
N ALA A 139 7.33 -7.12 -0.46
CA ALA A 139 7.21 -8.58 -0.52
C ALA A 139 7.94 -9.26 0.66
N LYS A 140 9.11 -8.75 1.06
CA LYS A 140 9.83 -9.24 2.24
C LYS A 140 9.06 -8.98 3.54
N GLU A 141 8.48 -7.78 3.70
CA GLU A 141 7.68 -7.42 4.89
C GLU A 141 6.38 -8.23 4.99
N GLU A 142 5.73 -8.48 3.86
CA GLU A 142 4.55 -9.34 3.79
C GLU A 142 4.90 -10.79 4.16
N ALA A 143 6.06 -11.29 3.71
CA ALA A 143 6.53 -12.63 4.06
C ALA A 143 6.96 -12.77 5.53
N SER A 144 7.48 -11.71 6.14
CA SER A 144 7.87 -11.72 7.57
C SER A 144 6.68 -11.65 8.52
N THR A 145 5.49 -11.29 8.03
CA THR A 145 4.28 -11.13 8.85
C THR A 145 3.30 -12.27 8.57
N GLN A 146 3.14 -13.19 9.52
CA GLN A 146 2.11 -14.22 9.39
C GLN A 146 0.71 -13.60 9.57
N LYS A 147 0.03 -13.32 8.46
CA LYS A 147 -1.35 -12.83 8.46
C LYS A 147 -2.31 -14.02 8.43
N ILE A 148 -2.88 -14.37 9.58
CA ILE A 148 -3.95 -15.38 9.66
C ILE A 148 -5.29 -14.64 9.59
N PRO A 149 -6.08 -14.81 8.53
CA PRO A 149 -7.41 -14.19 8.45
C PRO A 149 -8.33 -14.80 9.51
N SER A 150 -9.11 -13.95 10.19
CA SER A 150 -10.17 -14.45 11.06
C SER A 150 -11.26 -15.10 10.22
N THR A 151 -11.53 -16.38 10.49
CA THR A 151 -12.57 -17.16 9.80
C THR A 151 -13.74 -17.49 10.72
N THR A 152 -14.04 -16.67 11.72
CA THR A 152 -15.33 -16.80 12.44
C THR A 152 -16.47 -16.38 11.51
N GLU A 153 -17.67 -16.92 11.71
CA GLU A 153 -18.83 -16.57 10.87
C GLU A 153 -19.09 -15.05 10.86
N ASP A 154 -19.05 -14.41 12.03
CA ASP A 154 -19.14 -12.94 12.18
C ASP A 154 -18.06 -12.20 11.39
N SER A 155 -16.83 -12.71 11.40
CA SER A 155 -15.72 -12.09 10.64
C SER A 155 -15.92 -12.23 9.13
N CYS A 156 -16.47 -13.36 8.67
CA CYS A 156 -16.75 -13.59 7.26
C CYS A 156 -17.94 -12.75 6.77
N ASN A 157 -18.98 -12.58 7.60
CA ASN A 157 -20.07 -11.65 7.34
C ASN A 157 -19.58 -10.20 7.30
N PHE A 158 -18.71 -9.83 8.25
CA PHE A 158 -18.09 -8.50 8.27
C PHE A 158 -17.22 -8.25 7.04
N LEU A 159 -16.41 -9.22 6.63
CA LEU A 159 -15.60 -9.15 5.41
C LEU A 159 -16.46 -8.85 4.18
N MET A 160 -17.60 -9.52 4.06
CA MET A 160 -18.54 -9.32 2.96
C MET A 160 -19.08 -7.89 2.94
N LYS A 161 -19.56 -7.39 4.08
CA LYS A 161 -20.01 -5.98 4.21
C LYS A 161 -18.88 -4.99 3.89
N GLN A 162 -17.66 -5.27 4.37
CA GLN A 162 -16.52 -4.41 4.07
C GLN A 162 -16.13 -4.41 2.60
N MET A 163 -16.52 -5.41 1.79
CA MET A 163 -16.32 -5.34 0.33
C MET A 163 -17.15 -4.20 -0.26
N ASP A 164 -18.40 -4.04 0.18
CA ASP A 164 -19.28 -2.96 -0.26
C ASP A 164 -18.71 -1.59 0.13
N ASP A 165 -18.36 -1.43 1.41
CA ASP A 165 -17.90 -0.14 1.96
C ASP A 165 -16.58 0.35 1.35
N THR A 166 -15.77 -0.55 0.81
CA THR A 166 -14.41 -0.24 0.34
C THR A 166 -14.28 -0.21 -1.18
N GLN A 167 -15.19 -0.84 -1.93
CA GLN A 167 -15.10 -0.89 -3.39
C GLN A 167 -15.02 0.51 -3.98
N GLU A 168 -15.98 1.37 -3.63
CA GLU A 168 -16.03 2.74 -4.13
C GLU A 168 -14.82 3.57 -3.67
N LYS A 169 -14.37 3.38 -2.43
CA LYS A 169 -13.18 4.06 -1.90
C LYS A 169 -11.93 3.72 -2.69
N MET A 170 -11.72 2.44 -3.02
CA MET A 170 -10.58 1.99 -3.82
C MET A 170 -10.67 2.51 -5.25
N ILE A 171 -11.86 2.49 -5.84
CA ILE A 171 -12.12 3.09 -7.16
C ILE A 171 -11.74 4.58 -7.15
N ASN A 172 -12.17 5.33 -6.14
CA ASN A 172 -11.88 6.77 -6.05
C ASN A 172 -10.39 7.05 -5.81
N LEU A 173 -9.73 6.23 -4.99
CA LEU A 173 -8.28 6.32 -4.80
C LEU A 173 -7.51 6.07 -6.09
N LEU A 174 -7.91 5.05 -6.89
CA LEU A 174 -7.29 4.78 -8.19
C LEU A 174 -7.60 5.89 -9.20
N LYS A 175 -8.83 6.42 -9.25
CA LYS A 175 -9.16 7.55 -10.13
C LYS A 175 -8.34 8.79 -9.82
N ALA A 176 -7.99 9.02 -8.55
CA ALA A 176 -7.13 10.13 -8.17
C ALA A 176 -5.72 10.02 -8.78
N THR A 177 -5.23 8.80 -9.07
CA THR A 177 -3.92 8.62 -9.72
C THR A 177 -3.96 8.87 -11.24
N LEU A 178 -5.15 8.96 -11.83
CA LEU A 178 -5.35 9.26 -13.26
C LEU A 178 -5.31 10.77 -13.55
N ILE A 179 -5.39 11.60 -12.51
CA ILE A 179 -5.26 13.05 -12.66
C ILE A 179 -3.78 13.35 -12.89
N SER A 180 -3.42 13.59 -14.15
CA SER A 180 -2.11 14.09 -14.49
C SER A 180 -1.98 15.56 -14.03
N LEU A 181 -0.74 16.03 -13.86
CA LEU A 181 -0.40 17.41 -13.49
C LEU A 181 -0.25 18.44 -14.66
N PRO A 182 -0.82 18.27 -15.88
CA PRO A 182 -0.27 18.95 -17.04
C PRO A 182 -0.68 20.42 -17.20
N LEU A 183 -1.54 21.01 -16.35
CA LEU A 183 -1.99 22.39 -16.57
C LEU A 183 -1.56 23.39 -15.49
N THR A 184 -1.57 23.00 -14.21
CA THR A 184 -1.14 23.90 -13.12
C THR A 184 0.37 24.09 -13.10
N ILE A 185 1.14 23.06 -13.47
CA ILE A 185 2.60 23.16 -13.53
C ILE A 185 3.07 23.95 -14.76
N GLN A 186 2.43 23.77 -15.92
CA GLN A 186 2.80 24.52 -17.14
C GLN A 186 2.67 26.02 -16.90
N LYS A 187 1.55 26.46 -16.32
CA LYS A 187 1.31 27.87 -15.99
C LYS A 187 2.33 28.42 -15.00
N GLU A 188 2.63 27.70 -13.92
CA GLU A 188 3.65 28.14 -12.94
C GLU A 188 5.07 28.20 -13.54
N THR A 189 5.36 27.36 -14.55
CA THR A 189 6.66 27.36 -15.24
C THR A 189 6.77 28.51 -16.22
N GLU A 190 5.69 28.82 -16.95
CA GLU A 190 5.58 30.01 -17.81
C GLU A 190 5.71 31.30 -16.99
N ASP A 191 5.02 31.39 -15.85
CA ASP A 191 5.07 32.55 -14.95
C ASP A 191 6.51 32.74 -14.41
N ALA A 192 7.17 31.68 -13.94
CA ALA A 192 8.55 31.74 -13.43
C ALA A 192 9.61 32.10 -14.49
N MET A 193 9.39 31.71 -15.76
CA MET A 193 10.26 32.10 -16.87
C MET A 193 10.02 33.52 -17.37
N SER A 194 8.85 34.10 -17.09
CA SER A 194 8.53 35.49 -17.44
C SER A 194 9.15 36.50 -16.46
N GLU A 195 9.14 36.22 -15.15
CA GLU A 195 9.76 37.11 -14.14
C GLU A 195 11.28 37.26 -14.33
N GLN A 196 11.97 36.22 -14.81
CA GLN A 196 13.43 36.29 -15.06
C GLN A 196 13.83 37.14 -16.28
N LYS A 197 12.89 37.51 -17.15
CA LYS A 197 13.17 38.35 -18.33
C LYS A 197 13.00 39.84 -18.08
N ASP A 198 12.31 40.22 -17.02
CA ASP A 198 12.05 41.63 -16.70
C ASP A 198 13.14 42.28 -15.82
N ASP A 199 14.08 41.46 -15.31
CA ASP A 199 15.21 41.88 -14.48
C ASP A 199 16.56 41.96 -15.23
N ALA A 200 16.57 41.77 -16.57
CA ALA A 200 17.76 41.83 -17.43
C ALA A 200 17.68 42.98 -18.45
#